data_AF-A0A1X0J641-F1
#
_entry.id   AF-A0A1X0J641-F1
#
_cell.length_a   1.000
_cell.length_b   1.000
_cell.length_c   1.000
_cell.angle_alpha   90.00
_cell.angle_beta   90.00
_cell.angle_gamma   90.00
#
_symmetry.space_group_name_H-M   'P 1'
#
loop_
_entity.id
_entity.type
_entity.pdbx_description
1 polymer ?
#
loop_
_entity_poly.entity_id
_entity_poly.type
_entity_poly.pdbx_seq_one_letter_code
_entity_poly.pdbx_strand_id
1 'polypeptide(L)'
;MTLGLSRFVRIVLGALAAAAFLLAPTALIVAPAGQATPVPQGCYNGVIPWNPYLKSCSLPSTQPRVRGAAPDATAIIACHNHPGCLSWYVNGGP
;
A
#
# COMPACT_ATOMS: atom_id res chain seq x y z
N MET A 1 53.86 -10.88 -2.71
CA MET A 1 52.63 -11.71 -2.70
C MET A 1 51.37 -10.90 -2.31
N THR A 2 51.27 -9.60 -2.60
CA THR A 2 50.18 -8.71 -2.12
C THR A 2 49.16 -8.32 -3.20
N LEU A 3 49.50 -8.45 -4.49
CA LEU A 3 48.62 -8.11 -5.61
C LEU A 3 47.46 -9.12 -5.81
N GLY A 4 47.65 -10.41 -5.49
CA GLY A 4 46.62 -11.43 -5.66
C GLY A 4 45.47 -11.30 -4.65
N LEU A 5 45.81 -10.92 -3.42
CA LEU A 5 44.85 -10.78 -2.32
C LEU A 5 43.90 -9.60 -2.54
N SER A 6 44.44 -8.45 -3.00
CA SER A 6 43.64 -7.26 -3.30
C SER A 6 42.66 -7.46 -4.47
N ARG A 7 43.03 -8.26 -5.47
CA ARG A 7 42.14 -8.63 -6.57
C ARG A 7 41.02 -9.57 -6.12
N PHE A 8 41.32 -10.53 -5.25
CA PHE A 8 40.31 -11.42 -4.66
C PHE A 8 39.29 -10.66 -3.81
N VAL A 9 39.76 -9.74 -2.96
CA VAL A 9 38.88 -8.92 -2.10
C VAL A 9 37.90 -8.08 -2.93
N ARG A 10 38.36 -7.48 -4.04
CA ARG A 10 37.48 -6.68 -4.92
C ARG A 10 36.40 -7.51 -5.61
N ILE A 11 36.72 -8.74 -6.01
CA ILE A 11 35.75 -9.66 -6.63
C ILE A 11 34.69 -10.08 -5.61
N VAL A 12 35.10 -10.40 -4.39
CA VAL A 12 34.18 -10.82 -3.32
C VAL A 12 33.25 -9.68 -2.92
N LEU A 13 33.76 -8.45 -2.76
CA LEU A 13 32.90 -7.29 -2.45
C LEU A 13 31.91 -6.98 -3.58
N GLY A 14 32.33 -7.08 -4.85
CA GLY A 14 31.45 -6.87 -5.99
C GLY A 14 30.32 -7.90 -6.07
N ALA A 15 30.62 -9.18 -5.81
CA ALA A 15 29.63 -10.24 -5.78
C ALA A 15 28.59 -10.05 -4.66
N LEU A 16 29.03 -9.63 -3.47
CA LEU A 16 28.13 -9.33 -2.34
C LEU A 16 27.21 -8.14 -2.64
N ALA A 17 27.73 -7.07 -3.27
CA ALA A 17 26.93 -5.91 -3.64
C ALA A 17 25.84 -6.27 -4.67
N ALA A 18 26.18 -7.09 -5.68
CA ALA A 18 25.22 -7.55 -6.67
C ALA A 18 24.12 -8.44 -6.05
N ALA A 19 24.48 -9.33 -5.13
CA ALA A 19 23.51 -10.17 -4.42
C ALA A 19 22.55 -9.34 -3.56
N ALA A 20 23.05 -8.31 -2.86
CA ALA A 20 22.21 -7.41 -2.06
C ALA A 20 21.22 -6.62 -2.93
N PHE A 21 21.63 -6.18 -4.13
CA PHE A 21 20.75 -5.44 -5.03
C PHE A 21 19.60 -6.29 -5.59
N LEU A 22 19.85 -7.59 -5.83
CA LEU A 22 18.83 -8.53 -6.31
C LEU A 22 17.86 -9.00 -5.21
N LEU A 23 18.31 -9.03 -3.95
CA LEU A 23 17.51 -9.49 -2.81
C LEU A 23 16.78 -8.37 -2.06
N ALA A 24 17.13 -7.10 -2.28
CA ALA A 24 16.46 -5.96 -1.67
C ALA A 24 14.95 -5.81 -1.97
N PRO A 25 14.43 -6.12 -3.19
CA PRO A 25 13.02 -5.87 -3.50
C PRO A 25 12.06 -6.81 -2.76
N THR A 26 12.48 -8.02 -2.37
CA THR A 26 11.60 -9.00 -1.72
C THR A 26 11.22 -8.61 -0.30
N ALA A 27 12.02 -7.77 0.37
CA ALA A 27 11.69 -7.26 1.71
C ALA A 27 10.51 -6.27 1.70
N LEU A 28 10.20 -5.63 0.57
CA LEU A 28 9.08 -4.69 0.45
C LEU A 28 7.74 -5.37 0.12
N ILE A 29 7.76 -6.63 -0.32
CA ILE A 29 6.54 -7.37 -0.73
C ILE A 29 5.79 -7.92 0.49
N VAL A 30 6.46 -8.07 1.65
CA VAL A 30 5.87 -8.57 2.91
C VAL A 30 5.39 -7.43 3.82
N ALA A 31 4.95 -6.30 3.26
CA ALA A 31 4.06 -5.43 4.02
C ALA A 31 2.73 -6.19 4.19
N PRO A 32 2.27 -6.48 5.42
CA PRO A 32 0.94 -7.02 5.60
C PRO A 32 -0.03 -5.96 5.09
N ALA A 33 -0.67 -6.21 3.96
CA ALA A 33 -1.88 -5.49 3.61
C ALA A 33 -2.80 -5.67 4.82
N GLY A 34 -3.02 -4.59 5.59
CA GLY A 34 -3.78 -4.64 6.84
C GLY A 34 -5.06 -5.42 6.61
N GLN A 35 -5.12 -6.63 7.15
CA GLN A 35 -6.23 -7.55 6.92
C GLN A 35 -7.45 -6.92 7.57
N ALA A 36 -8.35 -6.43 6.72
CA ALA A 36 -9.62 -5.90 7.14
C ALA A 36 -10.44 -7.03 7.77
N THR A 37 -10.48 -7.09 9.11
CA THR A 37 -11.34 -8.02 9.82
C THR A 37 -12.74 -7.43 9.90
N PRO A 38 -13.79 -8.16 9.45
CA PRO A 38 -15.17 -7.74 9.63
C PRO A 38 -15.49 -7.64 11.12
N VAL A 39 -15.96 -6.49 11.57
CA VAL A 39 -16.45 -6.26 12.93
C VAL A 39 -17.97 -6.48 12.91
N PRO A 40 -18.58 -7.03 13.99
CA PRO A 40 -20.03 -7.31 14.06
C PRO A 40 -20.96 -6.11 13.79
N GLN A 41 -20.44 -4.89 13.69
CA GLN A 41 -21.18 -3.66 13.43
C GLN A 41 -21.37 -3.34 11.93
N GLY A 42 -21.04 -4.26 11.01
CA GLY A 42 -21.16 -4.03 9.56
C GLY A 42 -20.09 -3.09 9.00
N CYS A 43 -19.02 -2.86 9.76
CA CYS A 43 -17.81 -2.14 9.35
C CYS A 43 -16.59 -3.07 9.54
N TYR A 44 -15.44 -2.72 9.00
CA TYR A 44 -14.19 -3.48 9.15
C TYR A 44 -13.10 -2.61 9.78
N ASN A 45 -12.11 -3.24 10.41
CA ASN A 45 -10.93 -2.52 10.89
C ASN A 45 -9.96 -2.27 9.73
N GLY A 46 -9.64 -1.00 9.45
CA GLY A 46 -8.70 -0.60 8.40
C GLY A 46 -9.35 -0.06 7.12
N VAL A 47 -8.63 -0.08 6.00
CA VAL A 47 -9.08 0.37 4.67
C VAL A 47 -8.79 -0.72 3.65
N ILE A 48 -9.78 -1.09 2.83
CA ILE A 48 -9.60 -2.06 1.74
C ILE A 48 -9.22 -1.28 0.48
N PRO A 49 -8.03 -1.50 -0.11
CA PRO A 49 -7.65 -0.86 -1.36
C PRO A 49 -8.69 -1.12 -2.45
N TRP A 50 -8.93 -0.12 -3.30
CA TRP A 50 -9.85 -0.20 -4.45
C TRP A 50 -11.35 -0.34 -4.13
N ASN A 51 -11.74 -0.41 -2.86
CA ASN A 51 -13.14 -0.45 -2.48
C ASN A 51 -13.50 0.68 -1.51
N PRO A 52 -13.87 1.87 -2.03
CA PRO A 52 -14.22 3.01 -1.20
C PRO A 52 -15.62 2.91 -0.58
N TYR A 53 -16.42 1.91 -0.95
CA TYR A 53 -17.82 1.76 -0.52
C TYR A 53 -17.95 1.12 0.87
N LEU A 54 -16.91 0.42 1.30
CA LEU A 54 -16.94 -0.27 2.58
C LEU A 54 -16.66 0.74 3.70
N LYS A 55 -17.33 0.56 4.84
CA LYS A 55 -17.16 1.40 6.02
C LYS A 55 -16.04 0.89 6.94
N SER A 56 -15.08 1.76 7.23
CA SER A 56 -14.06 1.50 8.25
C SER A 56 -14.58 1.85 9.65
N CYS A 57 -14.33 0.99 10.63
CA CYS A 57 -14.59 1.30 12.05
C CYS A 57 -13.47 2.15 12.67
N SER A 58 -12.27 2.12 12.09
CA SER A 58 -11.07 2.78 12.62
C SER A 58 -10.91 4.22 12.12
N LEU A 59 -11.67 4.63 11.10
CA LEU A 59 -11.66 5.99 10.58
C LEU A 59 -12.97 6.70 10.85
N PRO A 60 -12.92 8.01 11.18
CA PRO A 60 -14.13 8.80 11.32
C PRO A 60 -14.84 8.93 9.96
N SER A 61 -16.02 8.32 9.83
CA SER A 61 -16.92 8.60 8.71
C SER A 61 -17.61 9.93 8.98
N THR A 62 -17.04 11.01 8.46
CA THR A 62 -17.45 12.38 8.83
C THR A 62 -18.86 12.72 8.37
N GLN A 63 -19.35 12.10 7.28
CA GLN A 63 -20.56 12.52 6.58
C GLN A 63 -21.27 11.32 5.88
N PRO A 64 -22.61 11.33 5.75
CA PRO A 64 -23.31 10.46 4.82
C PRO A 64 -22.83 10.72 3.39
N ARG A 65 -22.60 9.65 2.61
CA ARG A 65 -22.20 9.80 1.21
C ARG A 65 -23.37 10.35 0.41
N VAL A 66 -23.21 11.55 -0.12
CA VAL A 66 -24.10 12.15 -1.11
C VAL A 66 -23.30 12.35 -2.39
N ARG A 67 -23.91 12.11 -3.56
CA ARG A 67 -23.25 12.38 -4.85
C ARG A 67 -22.83 13.85 -4.89
N GLY A 68 -21.58 14.10 -5.28
CA GLY A 68 -20.98 15.44 -5.32
C GLY A 68 -20.49 15.98 -3.98
N ALA A 69 -20.72 15.29 -2.86
CA ALA A 69 -20.15 15.68 -1.57
C ALA A 69 -18.65 15.39 -1.51
N ALA A 70 -17.98 16.00 -0.52
CA ALA A 70 -16.60 15.69 -0.22
C ALA A 70 -16.45 14.18 0.09
N PRO A 71 -15.42 13.50 -0.44
CA PRO A 71 -15.17 12.11 -0.12
C PRO A 71 -14.73 11.97 1.34
N ASP A 72 -15.15 10.89 1.99
CA ASP A 72 -14.68 10.57 3.34
C ASP A 72 -13.23 10.05 3.33
N ALA A 73 -12.61 10.03 4.51
CA ALA A 73 -11.23 9.59 4.68
C ALA A 73 -11.00 8.15 4.20
N THR A 74 -11.99 7.26 4.33
CA THR A 74 -11.86 5.86 3.86
C THR A 74 -11.78 5.82 2.34
N ALA A 75 -12.63 6.57 1.64
CA ALA A 75 -12.60 6.67 0.19
C ALA A 75 -11.29 7.28 -0.35
N ILE A 76 -10.75 8.31 0.32
CA ILE A 76 -9.48 8.93 -0.05
C ILE A 76 -8.32 7.93 0.05
N ILE A 77 -8.25 7.18 1.16
CA ILE A 77 -7.18 6.20 1.39
C ILE A 77 -7.36 4.98 0.47
N ALA A 78 -8.59 4.48 0.30
CA ALA A 78 -8.89 3.32 -0.53
C ALA A 78 -8.56 3.55 -2.02
N CYS A 79 -8.77 4.77 -2.51
CA CYS A 79 -8.50 5.19 -3.88
C CYS A 79 -7.17 5.95 -4.04
N HIS A 80 -6.26 5.87 -3.07
CA HIS A 80 -4.98 6.59 -3.15
C HIS A 80 -4.24 6.25 -4.46
N ASN A 81 -3.72 7.28 -5.15
CA ASN A 81 -3.13 7.22 -6.49
C ASN A 81 -4.06 6.78 -7.64
N HIS A 82 -5.36 6.65 -7.40
CA HIS A 82 -6.34 6.19 -8.39
C HIS A 82 -7.47 7.21 -8.54
N PRO A 83 -7.25 8.31 -9.28
CA PRO A 83 -8.23 9.39 -9.41
C PRO A 83 -9.57 8.91 -9.97
N GLY A 84 -9.57 7.93 -10.88
CA GLY A 84 -10.79 7.32 -11.40
C GLY A 84 -11.68 6.67 -10.33
N CYS A 85 -11.09 6.02 -9.33
CA CYS A 85 -11.79 5.40 -8.20
C CYS A 85 -12.50 6.46 -7.33
N LEU A 86 -11.78 7.56 -7.03
CA LEU A 86 -12.32 8.70 -6.28
C LEU A 86 -13.40 9.44 -7.07
N SER A 87 -13.19 9.69 -8.36
CA SER A 87 -14.19 10.32 -9.24
C SER A 87 -15.45 9.49 -9.35
N TRP A 88 -15.34 8.16 -9.43
CA TRP A 88 -16.48 7.25 -9.38
C TRP A 88 -17.21 7.30 -8.03
N TYR A 89 -16.46 7.38 -6.93
CA TYR A 89 -17.03 7.46 -5.61
C TYR A 89 -17.88 8.75 -5.43
N VAL A 90 -17.32 9.89 -5.83
CA VAL A 90 -17.98 11.19 -5.69
C VAL A 90 -19.16 11.36 -6.65
N ASN A 91 -18.98 11.01 -7.94
CA ASN A 91 -20.00 11.25 -8.95
C ASN A 91 -21.04 10.12 -9.04
N GLY A 92 -20.73 8.95 -8.48
CA GLY A 92 -21.49 7.71 -8.64
C GLY A 92 -21.41 7.23 -10.08
N GLY A 93 -20.37 6.48 -10.43
CA GLY A 93 -20.15 6.06 -11.81
C GLY A 93 -21.29 5.25 -12.45
N PRO A 94 -21.13 4.79 -13.71
CA PRO A 94 -22.19 4.19 -14.51
C PRO A 94 -23.02 3.13 -13.80
#